data_AF-A0A968Q3L3-F1
#
_entry.id   AF-A0A968Q3L3-F1
#
_cell.length_a   1.000
_cell.length_b   1.000
_cell.length_c   1.000
_cell.angle_alpha   90.00
_cell.angle_beta   90.00
_cell.angle_gamma   90.00
#
_symmetry.space_group_name_H-M   'P 1'
#
loop_
_entity.id
_entity.type
_entity.pdbx_description
1 polymer ?
#
loop_
_entity_poly.entity_id
_entity_poly.type
_entity_poly.pdbx_seq_one_letter_code
_entity_poly.pdbx_strand_id
1 'polypeptide(L)'
;MSKLSQRREELKNVERQLYQTMDRLKQDSIVAPIAGKVYNLNVNLTKGTVQSGEELVSILPEGKEPLLVVDLPNQYRGFVSEGMQAKVKVDAFPYQEFGVVDGTVIYVSPNAVTKDGKKVFPTKIKPHKTLN
;
A
#
# COMPACT_ATOMS: atom_id res chain seq x y z
N MET A 1 -31.30 19.52 44.48
CA MET A 1 -30.14 18.67 44.16
C MET A 1 -30.42 17.67 43.02
N SER A 2 -31.55 16.94 43.01
CA SER A 2 -31.86 15.91 41.97
C SER A 2 -32.12 16.43 40.54
N LYS A 3 -32.80 17.57 40.35
CA LYS A 3 -33.05 18.14 39.00
C LYS A 3 -31.77 18.55 38.26
N LEU A 4 -30.73 18.95 38.99
CA LEU A 4 -29.43 19.34 38.43
C LEU A 4 -28.60 18.13 37.99
N SER A 5 -28.70 17.00 38.69
CA SER A 5 -28.06 15.75 38.27
C SER A 5 -28.75 15.15 37.05
N GLN A 6 -30.10 15.14 37.03
CA GLN A 6 -30.87 14.68 35.85
C GLN A 6 -30.57 15.50 34.60
N ARG A 7 -30.59 16.84 34.70
CA ARG A 7 -30.24 17.72 33.57
C ARG A 7 -28.82 17.47 33.05
N ARG A 8 -27.83 17.21 33.93
CA ARG A 8 -26.45 16.88 33.52
C ARG A 8 -26.37 15.54 32.80
N GLU A 9 -27.14 14.56 33.26
CA GLU A 9 -27.16 13.23 32.66
C GLU A 9 -27.84 13.22 31.28
N GLU A 10 -28.94 13.95 31.14
CA GLU A 10 -29.58 14.24 29.86
C GLU A 10 -28.61 14.93 28.90
N LEU A 11 -27.90 15.97 29.36
CA LEU A 11 -26.93 16.71 28.55
C LEU A 11 -25.82 15.79 28.04
N LYS A 12 -25.28 14.95 28.93
CA LYS A 12 -24.26 13.95 28.60
C LYS A 12 -24.77 12.88 27.62
N ASN A 13 -26.05 12.53 27.68
CA ASN A 13 -26.65 11.58 26.74
C ASN A 13 -26.86 12.21 25.36
N VAL A 14 -27.36 13.45 25.32
CA VAL A 14 -27.54 14.22 24.08
C VAL A 14 -26.20 14.49 23.39
N GLU A 15 -25.16 14.85 24.15
CA GLU A 15 -23.80 15.00 23.61
C GLU A 15 -23.30 13.69 22.99
N ARG A 16 -23.49 12.56 23.68
CA ARG A 16 -23.09 11.24 23.16
C ARG A 16 -23.80 10.91 21.85
N GLN A 17 -25.09 11.20 21.78
CA GLN A 17 -25.90 10.98 20.58
C GLN A 17 -25.50 11.91 19.44
N LEU A 18 -25.10 13.14 19.75
CA LEU A 18 -24.54 14.08 18.77
C LEU A 18 -23.24 13.53 18.18
N TYR A 19 -22.29 13.10 19.02
CA TYR A 19 -21.02 12.52 18.55
C TYR A 19 -21.23 11.26 17.71
N GLN A 20 -22.13 10.37 18.13
CA GLN A 20 -22.47 9.16 17.35
C GLN A 20 -23.06 9.50 15.97
N THR A 21 -23.95 10.49 15.92
CA THR A 21 -24.54 10.95 14.64
C THR A 21 -23.48 11.59 13.75
N MET A 22 -22.60 12.41 14.32
CA MET A 22 -21.50 13.04 13.58
C MET A 22 -20.52 12.01 13.02
N ASP A 23 -20.17 10.98 13.78
CA ASP A 23 -19.26 9.94 13.31
C ASP A 23 -19.90 9.05 12.23
N ARG A 24 -21.22 8.80 12.28
CA ARG A 24 -21.94 8.17 11.17
C ARG A 24 -21.87 9.01 9.89
N LEU A 25 -22.11 10.32 9.99
CA LEU A 25 -22.06 11.21 8.82
C LEU A 25 -20.67 11.25 8.19
N LYS A 26 -19.59 11.12 8.98
CA LYS A 26 -18.23 11.03 8.43
C LYS A 26 -17.98 9.73 7.66
N GLN A 27 -18.69 8.66 7.99
CA GLN A 27 -18.56 7.36 7.31
C GLN A 27 -19.28 7.34 5.95
N ASP A 28 -20.19 8.28 5.70
CA ASP A 28 -20.87 8.41 4.40
C ASP A 28 -19.92 8.94 3.31
N SER A 29 -18.83 9.62 3.68
CA SER A 29 -17.80 10.10 2.78
C SER A 29 -16.49 9.32 2.96
N ILE A 30 -16.06 8.60 1.92
CA ILE A 30 -14.78 7.90 1.93
C ILE A 30 -13.71 8.85 1.39
N VAL A 31 -12.73 9.17 2.22
CA VAL A 31 -11.60 10.05 1.88
C VAL A 31 -10.29 9.26 1.80
N ALA A 32 -9.40 9.69 0.91
CA ALA A 32 -8.07 9.11 0.81
C ALA A 32 -7.25 9.36 2.09
N PRO A 33 -6.62 8.33 2.68
CA PRO A 33 -5.79 8.51 3.87
C PRO A 33 -4.43 9.16 3.56
N ILE A 34 -4.04 9.22 2.28
CA ILE A 34 -2.75 9.73 1.81
C ILE A 34 -2.92 10.48 0.48
N ALA A 35 -2.03 11.45 0.24
CA ALA A 35 -1.92 12.09 -1.06
C ALA A 35 -1.34 11.10 -2.09
N GLY A 36 -1.90 11.10 -3.30
CA GLY A 36 -1.55 10.14 -4.33
C GLY A 36 -2.43 10.24 -5.56
N LYS A 37 -2.04 9.49 -6.59
CA LYS A 37 -2.81 9.34 -7.82
C LYS A 37 -3.72 8.11 -7.73
N VAL A 38 -4.98 8.25 -8.12
CA VAL A 38 -5.89 7.09 -8.27
C VAL A 38 -5.39 6.21 -9.42
N TYR A 39 -5.06 4.95 -9.12
CA TYR A 39 -4.55 3.99 -10.10
C TYR A 39 -5.65 3.06 -10.62
N ASN A 40 -6.50 2.55 -9.72
CA ASN A 40 -7.64 1.70 -10.06
C ASN A 40 -8.91 2.16 -9.35
N LEU A 41 -10.04 2.08 -10.04
CA LEU A 41 -11.38 2.27 -9.51
C LEU A 41 -12.14 0.95 -9.71
N ASN A 42 -12.30 0.18 -8.65
CA ASN A 42 -12.85 -1.19 -8.70
C ASN A 42 -14.37 -1.23 -8.48
N VAL A 43 -15.03 -0.07 -8.39
CA VAL A 43 -16.46 0.04 -8.12
C VAL A 43 -17.28 0.35 -9.36
N ASN A 44 -18.34 -0.44 -9.56
CA ASN A 44 -19.44 -0.06 -10.45
C ASN A 44 -20.39 0.88 -9.71
N LEU A 45 -20.03 2.17 -9.69
CA LEU A 45 -20.74 3.26 -9.00
C LEU A 45 -22.24 3.36 -9.36
N THR A 46 -22.66 2.76 -10.48
CA THR A 46 -23.98 2.98 -11.06
C THR A 46 -25.08 2.04 -10.55
N LYS A 47 -24.75 0.85 -9.99
CA LYS A 47 -25.79 -0.20 -9.75
C LYS A 47 -25.59 -1.15 -8.57
N GLY A 48 -24.56 -0.98 -7.73
CA GLY A 48 -24.24 -1.98 -6.70
C GLY A 48 -24.12 -1.38 -5.30
N THR A 49 -24.75 -2.03 -4.33
CA THR A 49 -24.40 -1.89 -2.91
C THR A 49 -22.95 -2.36 -2.72
N VAL A 50 -22.11 -1.56 -2.07
CA VAL A 50 -20.73 -1.96 -1.71
C VAL A 50 -20.74 -2.86 -0.48
N GLN A 51 -19.94 -3.93 -0.50
CA GLN A 51 -19.79 -4.81 0.66
C GLN A 51 -18.70 -4.29 1.60
N SER A 52 -18.83 -4.61 2.90
CA SER A 52 -17.78 -4.30 3.86
C SER A 52 -16.52 -5.09 3.54
N GLY A 53 -15.38 -4.39 3.45
CA GLY A 53 -14.09 -4.98 3.08
C GLY A 53 -13.83 -5.07 1.58
N GLU A 54 -14.76 -4.61 0.73
CA GLU A 54 -14.55 -4.52 -0.70
C GLU A 54 -13.54 -3.39 -1.03
N GLU A 55 -12.57 -3.67 -1.88
CA GLU A 55 -11.62 -2.67 -2.34
C GLU A 55 -12.29 -1.74 -3.34
N LEU A 56 -12.40 -0.45 -3.01
CA LEU A 56 -13.07 0.52 -3.88
C LEU A 56 -12.10 1.23 -4.83
N VAL A 57 -10.97 1.68 -4.30
CA VAL A 57 -9.99 2.52 -5.00
C VAL A 57 -8.58 2.13 -4.57
N SER A 58 -7.67 1.96 -5.52
CA SER A 58 -6.24 1.82 -5.23
C SER A 58 -5.53 3.14 -5.49
N ILE A 59 -4.79 3.64 -4.50
CA ILE A 59 -4.07 4.92 -4.56
C ILE A 59 -2.57 4.65 -4.66
N LEU A 60 -1.92 5.22 -5.69
CA LEU A 60 -0.47 5.28 -5.80
C LEU A 60 0.03 6.51 -5.04
N PRO A 61 0.77 6.35 -3.92
CA PRO A 61 1.23 7.48 -3.12
C PRO A 61 2.17 8.40 -3.90
N GLU A 62 2.03 9.71 -3.71
CA GLU A 62 2.98 10.68 -4.25
C GLU A 62 4.32 10.64 -3.50
N GLY A 63 5.42 10.90 -4.20
CA GLY A 63 6.76 11.00 -3.60
C GLY A 63 7.39 9.66 -3.20
N LYS A 64 6.81 8.52 -3.59
CA LYS A 64 7.48 7.22 -3.38
C LYS A 64 8.44 6.92 -4.51
N GLU A 65 9.66 6.59 -4.12
CA GLU A 65 10.67 6.09 -5.03
C GLU A 65 10.27 4.69 -5.54
N PRO A 66 10.44 4.40 -6.84
CA PRO A 66 10.16 3.08 -7.38
C PRO A 66 11.07 2.04 -6.72
N LEU A 67 10.50 0.91 -6.33
CA LEU A 67 11.24 -0.22 -5.79
C LEU A 67 11.00 -1.42 -6.69
N LEU A 68 12.10 -2.08 -7.07
CA LEU A 68 12.06 -3.32 -7.83
C LEU A 68 12.01 -4.47 -6.85
N VAL A 69 10.98 -5.31 -6.95
CA VAL A 69 10.85 -6.54 -6.16
C VAL A 69 11.20 -7.71 -7.07
N VAL A 70 12.23 -8.46 -6.69
CA VAL A 70 12.72 -9.61 -7.46
C VAL A 70 12.75 -10.86 -6.59
N ASP A 71 12.48 -12.00 -7.21
CA ASP A 71 12.52 -13.29 -6.54
C ASP A 71 13.94 -13.87 -6.63
N LEU A 72 14.67 -13.89 -5.51
CA LEU A 72 16.02 -14.46 -5.47
C LEU A 72 15.95 -15.99 -5.29
N PRO A 73 16.48 -16.80 -6.23
CA PRO A 73 16.48 -18.25 -6.08
C PRO A 73 17.27 -18.70 -4.85
N ASN A 74 16.80 -19.75 -4.15
CA ASN A 74 17.45 -20.28 -2.95
C ASN A 74 18.95 -20.55 -3.12
N GLN A 75 19.37 -21.04 -4.29
CA GLN A 75 20.78 -21.32 -4.58
C GLN A 75 21.70 -20.08 -4.53
N TYR A 76 21.15 -18.87 -4.67
CA TYR A 76 21.91 -17.63 -4.68
C TYR A 76 21.79 -16.81 -3.39
N ARG A 77 20.97 -17.23 -2.42
CA ARG A 77 20.77 -16.47 -1.18
C ARG A 77 22.08 -16.23 -0.42
N GLY A 78 23.01 -17.18 -0.42
CA GLY A 78 24.30 -17.03 0.26
C GLY A 78 25.24 -15.99 -0.36
N PHE A 79 24.99 -15.56 -1.60
CA PHE A 79 25.87 -14.66 -2.36
C PHE A 79 25.35 -13.23 -2.46
N VAL A 80 24.08 -13.00 -2.10
CA VAL A 80 23.44 -11.68 -2.18
C VAL A 80 23.25 -11.11 -0.78
N SER A 81 23.68 -9.87 -0.59
CA SER A 81 23.54 -9.12 0.67
C SER A 81 23.05 -7.71 0.38
N GLU A 82 22.50 -7.07 1.42
CA GLU A 82 22.13 -5.66 1.38
C GLU A 82 23.36 -4.78 1.11
N GLY A 83 23.18 -3.70 0.34
CA GLY A 83 24.24 -2.80 -0.12
C GLY A 83 24.94 -3.21 -1.42
N MET A 84 24.67 -4.41 -1.95
CA MET A 84 25.27 -4.83 -3.23
C MET A 84 24.70 -4.04 -4.41
N GLN A 85 25.59 -3.71 -5.35
CA GLN A 85 25.20 -3.12 -6.63
C GLN A 85 24.52 -4.17 -7.51
N ALA A 86 23.40 -3.81 -8.10
CA ALA A 86 22.59 -4.66 -8.96
C ALA A 86 22.37 -3.98 -10.31
N LYS A 87 22.44 -4.77 -11.38
CA LYS A 87 22.12 -4.33 -12.74
C LYS A 87 20.83 -5.02 -13.18
N VAL A 88 19.77 -4.24 -13.35
CA VAL A 88 18.44 -4.75 -13.68
C VAL A 88 18.19 -4.54 -15.18
N LYS A 89 17.89 -5.64 -15.87
CA LYS A 89 17.44 -5.65 -17.25
C LYS A 89 15.94 -5.88 -17.25
N VAL A 90 15.19 -4.98 -17.89
CA VAL A 90 13.72 -5.04 -17.95
C VAL A 90 13.33 -5.56 -19.32
N ASP A 91 12.68 -6.72 -19.37
CA ASP A 91 12.28 -7.35 -20.64
C ASP A 91 11.07 -6.66 -21.31
N ALA A 92 10.36 -5.80 -20.57
CA ALA A 92 9.14 -5.13 -21.04
C ALA A 92 9.38 -3.98 -22.03
N PHE A 93 10.63 -3.52 -22.18
CA PHE A 93 10.99 -2.45 -23.12
C PHE A 93 12.25 -2.85 -23.91
N PRO A 94 12.37 -2.52 -25.20
CA PRO A 94 13.59 -2.79 -25.96
C PRO A 94 14.81 -2.19 -25.23
N TYR A 95 15.78 -3.02 -24.87
CA TYR A 95 16.99 -2.61 -24.17
C TYR A 95 17.78 -1.51 -24.92
N GLN A 96 17.55 -1.37 -26.23
CA GLN A 96 18.13 -0.32 -27.07
C GLN A 96 17.64 1.08 -26.70
N GLU A 97 16.45 1.22 -26.11
CA GLU A 97 15.88 2.52 -25.72
C GLU A 97 16.02 2.81 -24.22
N PHE A 98 15.94 1.78 -23.36
CA PHE A 98 15.89 1.97 -21.90
C PHE A 98 17.15 1.48 -21.14
N GLY A 99 18.04 0.75 -21.80
CA GLY A 99 19.33 0.33 -21.23
C GLY A 99 19.23 -0.64 -20.05
N VAL A 100 20.26 -0.63 -19.21
CA VAL A 100 20.32 -1.37 -17.94
C VAL A 100 20.10 -0.37 -16.80
N VAL A 101 19.22 -0.70 -15.86
CA VAL A 101 18.99 0.14 -14.68
C VAL A 101 19.95 -0.31 -13.58
N ASP A 102 20.92 0.54 -13.24
CA ASP A 102 21.72 0.34 -12.04
C ASP A 102 20.87 0.58 -10.79
N GLY A 103 21.09 -0.23 -9.76
CA GLY A 103 20.40 -0.14 -8.49
C GLY A 103 21.18 -0.76 -7.36
N THR A 104 20.65 -0.68 -6.15
CA THR A 104 21.26 -1.24 -4.94
C THR A 104 20.27 -2.12 -4.23
N VAL A 105 20.72 -3.30 -3.79
CA VAL A 105 19.93 -4.20 -2.95
C VAL A 105 19.74 -3.52 -1.60
N ILE A 106 18.49 -3.18 -1.26
CA ILE A 106 18.17 -2.51 0.01
C ILE A 106 17.62 -3.48 1.05
N TYR A 107 17.15 -4.64 0.62
CA TYR A 107 16.56 -5.64 1.51
C TYR A 107 16.54 -7.02 0.88
N VAL A 108 16.95 -8.03 1.63
CA VAL A 108 16.80 -9.45 1.25
C VAL A 108 15.98 -10.15 2.32
N SER A 109 14.83 -10.70 1.96
CA SER A 109 14.01 -11.45 2.91
C SER A 109 14.84 -12.58 3.56
N PRO A 110 14.80 -12.76 4.88
CA PRO A 110 15.42 -13.89 5.55
C PRO A 110 14.62 -15.19 5.34
N ASN A 111 13.33 -15.06 5.03
CA ASN A 111 12.43 -16.19 4.85
C ASN A 111 12.17 -16.46 3.37
N ALA A 112 12.21 -17.74 3.00
CA ALA A 112 11.83 -18.20 1.68
C ALA A 112 10.30 -18.27 1.55
N VAL A 113 9.79 -17.90 0.37
CA VAL A 113 8.40 -18.07 -0.05
C VAL A 113 8.39 -19.10 -1.17
N THR A 114 7.37 -19.97 -1.20
CA THR A 114 7.17 -20.91 -2.31
C THR A 114 6.40 -20.20 -3.41
N LYS A 115 7.01 -20.08 -4.58
CA LYS A 115 6.38 -19.55 -5.80
C LYS A 115 6.67 -20.51 -6.95
N ASP A 116 5.63 -20.95 -7.65
CA ASP A 116 5.71 -21.93 -8.75
C ASP A 116 6.49 -23.21 -8.38
N GLY A 117 6.30 -23.70 -7.14
CA GLY A 117 6.97 -24.89 -6.62
C GLY A 117 8.46 -24.70 -6.26
N LYS A 118 9.02 -23.49 -6.40
CA LYS A 118 10.40 -23.16 -6.06
C LYS A 118 10.47 -22.26 -4.83
N LYS A 119 11.47 -22.48 -3.98
CA LYS A 119 11.78 -21.59 -2.85
C LYS A 119 12.54 -20.37 -3.36
N VAL A 120 11.96 -19.20 -3.17
CA VAL A 120 12.54 -17.90 -3.54
C VAL A 120 12.57 -16.96 -2.33
N PHE A 121 13.53 -16.05 -2.31
CA PHE A 121 13.69 -15.04 -1.28
C PHE A 121 13.34 -13.68 -1.89
N PRO A 122 12.19 -13.08 -1.52
CA PRO A 122 11.83 -11.76 -2.01
C PRO A 122 12.92 -10.73 -1.68
N THR A 123 13.42 -10.04 -2.68
CA THR A 123 14.52 -9.09 -2.58
C THR A 123 14.09 -7.76 -3.16
N LYS A 124 14.37 -6.66 -2.47
CA LYS A 124 14.06 -5.30 -2.91
C LYS A 124 15.32 -4.60 -3.40
N ILE A 125 15.23 -4.00 -4.57
CA ILE A 125 16.31 -3.25 -5.22
C ILE A 125 15.80 -1.82 -5.43
N LYS A 126 16.57 -0.84 -4.95
CA LYS A 126 16.33 0.57 -5.23
C LYS A 126 17.09 0.96 -6.51
N PRO A 127 16.41 1.33 -7.61
CA PRO A 127 17.06 1.81 -8.82
C PRO A 127 17.67 3.21 -8.57
N HIS A 128 18.81 3.50 -9.17
CA HIS A 128 19.44 4.83 -9.12
C HIS A 128 18.83 5.81 -10.12
N LYS A 129 18.17 5.28 -11.15
CA LYS A 129 17.48 6.08 -12.17
C LYS A 129 15.99 5.71 -12.20
N THR A 130 15.14 6.73 -12.16
CA THR A 130 13.70 6.57 -12.40
C THR A 130 13.47 6.19 -13.86
N LEU A 131 12.73 5.10 -14.08
CA LEU A 131 12.16 4.76 -15.39
C LEU A 131 11.07 5.81 -15.66
N ASN A 132 11.35 6.73 -16.58
CA ASN A 132 10.40 7.72 -17.09
C ASN A 132 9.92 7.31 -18.47
#